data_AF-A0A1I2RUR3-F1
#
_entry.id   AF-A0A1I2RUR3-F1
#
_cell.length_a   1.000
_cell.length_b   1.000
_cell.length_c   1.000
_cell.angle_alpha   90.00
_cell.angle_beta   90.00
_cell.angle_gamma   90.00
#
_symmetry.space_group_name_H-M   'P 1'
#
loop_
_entity.id
_entity.type
_entity.pdbx_description
1 polymer ?
#
loop_
_entity_poly.entity_id
_entity_poly.type
_entity_poly.pdbx_seq_one_letter_code
_entity_poly.pdbx_strand_id
1 'polypeptide(L)'
;MRTIVYADGGCDPNPGPGGWGVVIRAETGTVELCGGERSTTNNRMELTAAINALAHFPEGAAIEMRCDSQYVIKSVTEWMKGWKAKGWRTSTGPVKNVDLMQSLDALAAKRDVRWTWVRGHTGEIGNERADRLAAQGRREALAAPVGAAPAGAVPAATVSLTASSPAPDSAASAPTAPAPARLKGTAALAAGFATAPRTTQVPVDLALGPEIARAAKAAGLTAPAYVEAAIRVALHLGPEDFARAHAAAKGTPSP
;
A
#
# COMPACT_ATOMS: atom_id res chain seq x y z
N MET A 1 -9.73 25.51 4.53
CA MET A 1 -8.41 24.89 4.68
C MET A 1 -8.40 23.59 3.89
N ARG A 2 -7.29 23.20 3.25
CA ARG A 2 -7.21 21.91 2.53
C ARG A 2 -6.57 20.86 3.43
N THR A 3 -7.09 19.64 3.39
CA THR A 3 -6.46 18.50 4.06
C THR A 3 -5.25 18.05 3.24
N ILE A 4 -4.08 17.97 3.87
CA ILE A 4 -2.85 17.52 3.22
C ILE A 4 -2.81 15.99 3.22
N VAL A 5 -2.61 15.41 2.05
CA VAL A 5 -2.55 13.97 1.84
C VAL A 5 -1.28 13.63 1.09
N TYR A 6 -0.52 12.67 1.61
CA TYR A 6 0.64 12.11 0.94
C TYR A 6 0.27 10.73 0.40
N ALA A 7 0.60 10.45 -0.84
CA ALA A 7 0.32 9.16 -1.47
C ALA A 7 1.53 8.71 -2.28
N ASP A 8 1.94 7.46 -2.05
CA ASP A 8 3.11 6.83 -2.66
C ASP A 8 2.84 5.35 -2.94
N GLY A 9 3.53 4.76 -3.92
CA GLY A 9 3.41 3.36 -4.25
C GLY A 9 4.56 2.86 -5.11
N GLY A 10 4.87 1.58 -5.00
CA GLY A 10 5.99 0.99 -5.72
C GLY A 10 6.02 -0.53 -5.69
N CYS A 11 6.76 -1.11 -6.62
CA CYS A 11 7.07 -2.53 -6.70
C CYS A 11 8.56 -2.77 -6.60
N ASP A 12 8.91 -3.95 -6.10
CA ASP A 12 10.26 -4.47 -6.15
C ASP A 12 10.23 -6.00 -6.18
N PRO A 13 10.62 -6.66 -7.30
CA PRO A 13 10.97 -6.08 -8.61
C PRO A 13 9.76 -5.47 -9.36
N ASN A 14 9.99 -4.84 -10.53
CA ASN A 14 8.94 -4.21 -11.36
C ASN A 14 8.95 -4.77 -12.81
N PRO A 15 7.89 -5.44 -13.29
CA PRO A 15 6.68 -5.83 -12.56
C PRO A 15 6.97 -6.85 -11.46
N GLY A 16 6.09 -6.92 -10.46
CA GLY A 16 6.27 -7.81 -9.32
C GLY A 16 5.34 -7.47 -8.16
N PRO A 17 5.67 -7.92 -6.94
CA PRO A 17 4.90 -7.55 -5.76
C PRO A 17 5.04 -6.04 -5.52
N GLY A 18 3.90 -5.39 -5.30
CA GLY A 18 3.81 -3.96 -5.08
C GLY A 18 2.96 -3.62 -3.88
N GLY A 19 3.17 -2.42 -3.37
CA GLY A 19 2.34 -1.84 -2.33
C GLY A 19 2.15 -0.35 -2.53
N TRP A 20 1.11 0.17 -1.90
CA TRP A 20 0.75 1.58 -1.88
C TRP A 20 0.52 2.04 -0.45
N GLY A 21 0.76 3.31 -0.19
CA GLY A 21 0.65 3.93 1.13
C GLY A 21 0.07 5.34 1.03
N VAL A 22 -0.76 5.70 2.01
CA VAL A 22 -1.40 7.01 2.10
C VAL A 22 -1.31 7.52 3.53
N VAL A 23 -0.96 8.80 3.68
CA VAL A 23 -0.96 9.51 4.96
C VAL A 23 -1.82 10.76 4.84
N ILE A 24 -2.89 10.83 5.60
CA ILE A 24 -3.81 11.97 5.65
C ILE A 24 -3.56 12.74 6.94
N ARG A 25 -3.22 14.02 6.82
CA ARG A 25 -3.06 14.93 7.96
C ARG A 25 -4.37 15.68 8.23
N ALA A 26 -5.17 15.17 9.16
CA ALA A 26 -6.37 15.84 9.64
C ALA A 26 -6.09 16.64 10.92
N GLU A 27 -6.97 17.57 11.26
CA GLU A 27 -6.87 18.34 12.50
C GLU A 27 -6.98 17.46 13.75
N THR A 28 -7.74 16.37 13.65
CA THR A 28 -7.96 15.40 14.73
C THR A 28 -6.86 14.33 14.84
N GLY A 29 -5.88 14.34 13.94
CA GLY A 29 -4.77 13.38 13.93
C GLY A 29 -4.42 12.88 12.52
N THR A 30 -3.50 11.92 12.47
CA THR A 30 -3.04 11.30 11.23
C THR A 30 -3.81 10.02 10.95
N VAL A 31 -4.32 9.87 9.73
CA VAL A 31 -4.89 8.62 9.21
C VAL A 31 -3.90 8.01 8.23
N GLU A 32 -3.66 6.71 8.37
CA GLU A 32 -2.73 5.95 7.53
C GLU A 32 -3.44 4.78 6.87
N LEU A 33 -3.26 4.64 5.56
CA LEU A 33 -3.83 3.55 4.77
C LEU A 33 -2.71 2.88 3.97
N CYS A 34 -2.78 1.57 3.81
CA CYS A 34 -1.87 0.85 2.93
C CYS A 34 -2.53 -0.40 2.38
N GLY A 35 -1.95 -0.94 1.31
CA GLY A 35 -2.34 -2.21 0.71
C GLY A 35 -1.32 -2.62 -0.33
N GLY A 36 -1.51 -3.79 -0.94
CA GLY A 36 -0.59 -4.26 -1.98
C GLY A 36 -1.15 -5.39 -2.83
N GLU A 37 -0.43 -5.67 -3.90
CA GLU A 37 -0.76 -6.69 -4.88
C GLU A 37 0.48 -7.54 -5.19
N ARG A 38 0.31 -8.86 -5.33
CA ARG A 38 1.43 -9.78 -5.62
C ARG A 38 2.01 -9.60 -7.03
N SER A 39 1.23 -9.11 -7.97
CA SER A 39 1.62 -8.93 -9.37
C SER A 39 1.06 -7.63 -9.91
N THR A 40 1.90 -6.60 -9.93
CA THR A 40 1.53 -5.25 -10.35
C THR A 40 2.77 -4.49 -10.86
N THR A 41 2.67 -3.17 -11.02
CA THR A 41 3.79 -2.31 -11.45
C THR A 41 3.89 -1.06 -10.58
N ASN A 42 5.03 -0.38 -10.59
CA ASN A 42 5.23 0.88 -9.85
C ASN A 42 4.11 1.88 -10.14
N ASN A 43 3.90 2.22 -11.42
CA ASN A 43 2.89 3.19 -11.84
C ASN A 43 1.46 2.81 -11.42
N ARG A 44 1.15 1.50 -11.38
CA ARG A 44 -0.17 1.05 -10.90
C ARG A 44 -0.30 1.30 -9.41
N MET A 45 0.71 1.00 -8.61
CA MET A 45 0.67 1.26 -7.17
C MET A 45 0.64 2.75 -6.82
N GLU A 46 1.38 3.59 -7.55
CA GLU A 46 1.30 5.05 -7.39
C GLU A 46 -0.12 5.58 -7.69
N LEU A 47 -0.75 5.11 -8.77
CA LEU A 47 -2.14 5.47 -9.09
C LEU A 47 -3.12 4.93 -8.05
N THR A 48 -2.95 3.68 -7.60
CA THR A 48 -3.78 3.06 -6.58
C THR A 48 -3.70 3.81 -5.25
N ALA A 49 -2.53 4.32 -4.86
CA ALA A 49 -2.37 5.17 -3.69
C ALA A 49 -3.24 6.43 -3.80
N ALA A 50 -3.13 7.16 -4.91
CA ALA A 50 -3.92 8.37 -5.14
C ALA A 50 -5.43 8.10 -5.20
N ILE A 51 -5.85 6.98 -5.82
CA ILE A 51 -7.25 6.55 -5.89
C ILE A 51 -7.81 6.25 -4.50
N ASN A 52 -7.11 5.45 -3.69
CA ASN A 52 -7.57 5.11 -2.34
C ASN A 52 -7.59 6.34 -1.43
N ALA A 53 -6.62 7.23 -1.58
CA ALA A 53 -6.60 8.51 -0.89
C ALA A 53 -7.86 9.33 -1.22
N LEU A 54 -8.22 9.50 -2.49
CA LEU A 54 -9.43 10.23 -2.87
C LEU A 54 -10.71 9.53 -2.42
N ALA A 55 -10.79 8.19 -2.54
CA ALA A 55 -11.95 7.41 -2.15
C ALA A 55 -12.29 7.54 -0.65
N HIS A 56 -11.30 7.80 0.19
CA HIS A 56 -11.49 8.02 1.63
C HIS A 56 -12.30 9.29 1.95
N PHE A 57 -12.19 10.33 1.12
CA PHE A 57 -12.86 11.61 1.37
C PHE A 57 -14.28 11.64 0.80
N PRO A 58 -15.23 12.35 1.42
CA PRO A 58 -16.53 12.60 0.80
C PRO A 58 -16.40 13.48 -0.46
N GLU A 59 -17.44 13.49 -1.28
CA GLU A 59 -17.56 14.44 -2.41
C GLU A 59 -17.51 15.89 -1.89
N GLY A 60 -16.92 16.79 -2.67
CA GLY A 60 -16.74 18.20 -2.31
C GLY A 60 -15.58 18.49 -1.34
N ALA A 61 -14.89 17.48 -0.82
CA ALA A 61 -13.74 17.69 0.07
C ALA A 61 -12.61 18.48 -0.61
N ALA A 62 -11.99 19.39 0.15
CA ALA A 62 -10.86 20.20 -0.31
C ALA A 62 -9.53 19.54 0.09
N ILE A 63 -8.81 19.01 -0.88
CA ILE A 63 -7.63 18.15 -0.68
C ILE A 63 -6.41 18.82 -1.33
N GLU A 64 -5.26 18.72 -0.68
CA GLU A 64 -3.94 18.89 -1.30
C GLU A 64 -3.24 17.54 -1.36
N MET A 65 -3.23 16.93 -2.54
CA MET A 65 -2.58 15.65 -2.81
C MET A 65 -1.11 15.88 -3.15
N ARG A 66 -0.22 15.29 -2.34
CA ARG A 66 1.23 15.31 -2.51
C ARG A 66 1.71 13.93 -2.94
N CYS A 67 2.34 13.87 -4.10
CA CYS A 67 2.93 12.65 -4.65
C CYS A 67 4.32 12.98 -5.22
N ASP A 68 5.26 12.06 -5.11
CA ASP A 68 6.55 12.15 -5.80
C ASP A 68 6.53 11.50 -7.20
N SER A 69 5.49 10.72 -7.50
CA SER A 69 5.21 10.21 -8.84
C SER A 69 4.93 11.33 -9.83
N GLN A 70 5.90 11.60 -10.71
CA GLN A 70 5.66 12.44 -11.88
C GLN A 70 4.61 11.84 -12.82
N TYR A 71 4.47 10.51 -12.84
CA TYR A 71 3.47 9.85 -13.68
C TYR A 71 2.06 10.23 -13.23
N VAL A 72 1.76 10.15 -11.94
CA VAL A 72 0.47 10.58 -11.38
C VAL A 72 0.24 12.07 -11.64
N ILE A 73 1.21 12.92 -11.26
CA ILE A 73 1.07 14.38 -11.37
C ILE A 73 0.81 14.81 -12.82
N LYS A 74 1.65 14.38 -13.77
CA LYS A 74 1.47 14.78 -15.19
C LYS A 74 0.21 14.18 -15.80
N SER A 75 -0.20 12.98 -15.36
CA SER A 75 -1.46 12.40 -15.82
C SER A 75 -2.63 13.32 -15.51
N VAL A 76 -2.77 13.75 -14.26
CA VAL A 76 -3.91 14.58 -13.83
C VAL A 76 -3.79 16.04 -14.25
N THR A 77 -2.59 16.62 -14.35
CA THR A 77 -2.41 18.04 -14.67
C THR A 77 -2.27 18.33 -16.16
N GLU A 78 -1.72 17.40 -16.96
CA GLU A 78 -1.35 17.67 -18.37
C GLU A 78 -2.09 16.75 -19.34
N TRP A 79 -2.13 15.44 -19.10
CA TRP A 79 -2.46 14.46 -20.14
C TRP A 79 -3.93 14.06 -20.16
N MET A 80 -4.56 13.92 -18.99
CA MET A 80 -5.89 13.34 -18.82
C MET A 80 -6.97 14.10 -19.60
N LYS A 81 -6.89 15.43 -19.68
CA LYS A 81 -7.80 16.23 -20.51
C LYS A 81 -7.76 15.81 -21.99
N GLY A 82 -6.55 15.63 -22.53
CA GLY A 82 -6.34 15.21 -23.92
C GLY A 82 -6.77 13.77 -24.15
N TRP A 83 -6.50 12.87 -23.20
CA TRP A 83 -6.94 11.48 -23.28
C TRP A 83 -8.46 11.35 -23.26
N LYS A 84 -9.16 12.08 -22.40
CA LYS A 84 -10.64 12.11 -22.35
C LYS A 84 -11.24 12.56 -23.67
N ALA A 85 -10.71 13.63 -24.27
CA ALA A 85 -11.16 14.13 -25.57
C ALA A 85 -10.96 13.11 -26.72
N LYS A 86 -9.99 12.18 -26.57
CA LYS A 86 -9.68 11.12 -27.55
C LYS A 86 -10.28 9.76 -27.16
N GLY A 87 -11.24 9.72 -26.23
CA GLY A 87 -11.87 8.47 -25.79
C GLY A 87 -10.89 7.50 -25.13
N TRP A 88 -9.91 8.01 -24.40
CA TRP A 88 -8.85 7.25 -23.71
C TRP A 88 -7.95 6.43 -24.63
N ARG A 89 -7.66 6.96 -25.83
CA ARG A 89 -6.76 6.36 -26.81
C ARG A 89 -5.61 7.29 -27.19
N THR A 90 -4.46 6.68 -27.48
CA THR A 90 -3.29 7.28 -28.10
C THR A 90 -3.13 6.75 -29.53
N SER A 91 -2.12 7.23 -30.26
CA SER A 91 -1.78 6.69 -31.59
C SER A 91 -1.37 5.22 -31.56
N THR A 92 -0.93 4.71 -30.41
CA THR A 92 -0.42 3.33 -30.25
C THR A 92 -1.43 2.39 -29.60
N GLY A 93 -2.65 2.84 -29.31
CA GLY A 93 -3.69 2.01 -28.67
C GLY A 93 -4.35 2.69 -27.48
N PRO A 94 -4.98 1.92 -26.57
CA PRO A 94 -5.53 2.46 -25.32
C PRO A 94 -4.44 3.13 -24.46
N VAL A 95 -4.83 4.15 -23.68
CA VAL A 95 -3.94 4.75 -22.68
C VAL A 95 -3.49 3.68 -21.68
N LYS A 96 -2.21 3.69 -21.30
CA LYS A 96 -1.67 2.76 -20.30
C LYS A 96 -2.38 2.98 -18.95
N ASN A 97 -2.73 1.88 -18.27
CA ASN A 97 -3.47 1.91 -17.00
C ASN A 97 -4.81 2.67 -17.09
N VAL A 98 -5.50 2.59 -18.22
CA VAL A 98 -6.78 3.30 -18.46
C VAL A 98 -7.83 2.99 -17.39
N ASP A 99 -7.85 1.77 -16.86
CA ASP A 99 -8.72 1.32 -15.77
C ASP A 99 -8.55 2.18 -14.51
N LEU A 100 -7.30 2.41 -14.09
CA LEU A 100 -6.98 3.23 -12.93
C LEU A 100 -7.12 4.72 -13.25
N MET A 101 -6.75 5.15 -14.46
CA MET A 101 -6.87 6.56 -14.87
C MET A 101 -8.33 7.04 -14.89
N GLN A 102 -9.26 6.22 -15.38
CA GLN A 102 -10.68 6.53 -15.38
C GLN A 102 -11.23 6.59 -13.95
N SER A 103 -10.80 5.66 -13.08
CA SER A 103 -11.18 5.67 -11.66
C SER A 103 -10.67 6.92 -10.94
N LEU A 104 -9.42 7.30 -11.21
CA LEU A 104 -8.79 8.51 -10.68
C LEU A 104 -9.52 9.77 -11.13
N ASP A 105 -9.82 9.90 -12.44
CA ASP A 105 -10.59 11.02 -13.00
C ASP A 105 -11.97 11.16 -12.36
N ALA A 106 -12.70 10.04 -12.24
CA ALA A 106 -14.05 10.04 -11.67
C ALA A 106 -14.06 10.49 -10.20
N LEU A 107 -13.08 10.06 -9.40
CA LEU A 107 -12.96 10.46 -8.00
C LEU A 107 -12.47 11.90 -7.86
N ALA A 108 -11.49 12.31 -8.67
CA ALA A 108 -10.93 13.65 -8.63
C ALA A 108 -11.96 14.70 -9.08
N ALA A 109 -12.78 14.42 -10.09
CA ALA A 109 -13.80 15.34 -10.59
C ALA A 109 -14.88 15.69 -9.56
N LYS A 110 -15.06 14.86 -8.53
CA LYS A 110 -16.06 15.04 -7.47
C LYS A 110 -15.51 15.76 -6.23
N ARG A 111 -14.25 16.16 -6.23
CA ARG A 111 -13.54 16.74 -5.08
C ARG A 111 -12.74 17.96 -5.54
N ASP A 112 -12.48 18.89 -4.62
CA ASP A 112 -11.60 20.02 -4.91
C ASP A 112 -10.15 19.59 -4.62
N VAL A 113 -9.47 19.05 -5.62
CA VAL A 113 -8.12 18.48 -5.48
C VAL A 113 -7.07 19.43 -6.05
N ARG A 114 -6.13 19.84 -5.19
CA ARG A 114 -4.86 20.46 -5.60
C ARG A 114 -3.78 19.38 -5.67
N TRP A 115 -3.08 19.29 -6.78
CA TRP A 115 -1.98 18.35 -6.97
C TRP A 115 -0.65 19.06 -6.79
N THR A 116 0.18 18.52 -5.90
CA THR A 116 1.50 19.05 -5.57
C THR A 116 2.53 17.95 -5.80
N TRP A 117 3.48 18.17 -6.70
CA TRP A 117 4.62 17.27 -6.82
C TRP A 117 5.61 17.55 -5.68
N VAL A 118 6.03 16.50 -5.00
CA VAL A 118 7.11 16.55 -4.01
C VAL A 118 8.31 15.77 -4.50
N ARG A 119 9.50 16.09 -4.01
CA ARG A 119 10.70 15.32 -4.35
C ARG A 119 10.71 14.03 -3.55
N GLY A 120 10.89 12.89 -4.22
CA GLY A 120 11.02 11.59 -3.56
C GLY A 120 12.26 11.51 -2.66
N HIS A 121 12.16 10.68 -1.61
CA HIS A 121 13.24 10.29 -0.69
C HIS A 121 14.03 11.40 0.01
N THR A 122 13.55 12.65 0.06
CA THR A 122 14.22 13.72 0.82
C THR A 122 13.23 14.75 1.40
N GLY A 123 13.15 14.82 2.73
CA GLY A 123 12.76 16.03 3.47
C GLY A 123 11.27 16.23 3.76
N GLU A 124 10.38 15.40 3.19
CA GLU A 124 8.94 15.43 3.48
C GLU A 124 8.54 14.21 4.31
N ILE A 125 8.47 14.38 5.63
CA ILE A 125 8.15 13.32 6.61
C ILE A 125 6.86 12.55 6.23
N GLY A 126 5.86 13.24 5.67
CA GLY A 126 4.62 12.62 5.22
C GLY A 126 4.82 11.66 4.04
N ASN A 127 5.66 12.05 3.07
CA ASN A 127 5.98 11.20 1.92
C ASN A 127 6.83 10.00 2.33
N GLU A 128 7.83 10.22 3.19
CA GLU A 128 8.65 9.13 3.76
C GLU A 128 7.84 8.14 4.60
N ARG A 129 6.71 8.59 5.18
CA ARG A 129 5.77 7.70 5.85
C ARG A 129 4.90 6.94 4.86
N ALA A 130 4.45 7.58 3.77
CA ALA A 130 3.73 6.91 2.69
C ALA A 130 4.58 5.83 2.00
N ASP A 131 5.86 6.08 1.73
CA ASP A 131 6.82 5.08 1.21
C ASP A 131 6.92 3.85 2.13
N ARG A 132 7.06 4.09 3.45
CA ARG A 132 7.10 3.00 4.45
C ARG A 132 5.81 2.19 4.48
N LEU A 133 4.65 2.84 4.30
CA LEU A 133 3.35 2.19 4.19
C LEU A 133 3.23 1.39 2.89
N ALA A 134 3.76 1.89 1.76
CA ALA A 134 3.82 1.13 0.52
C ALA A 134 4.71 -0.11 0.66
N ALA A 135 5.87 0.01 1.31
CA ALA A 135 6.72 -1.14 1.63
C ALA A 135 6.03 -2.14 2.56
N GLN A 136 5.23 -1.66 3.52
CA GLN A 136 4.41 -2.51 4.38
C GLN A 136 3.35 -3.26 3.57
N GLY A 137 2.54 -2.57 2.75
CA GLY A 137 1.51 -3.17 1.92
C GLY A 137 2.07 -4.23 0.96
N ARG A 138 3.27 -4.00 0.40
CA ARG A 138 3.98 -5.00 -0.42
C ARG A 138 4.31 -6.26 0.37
N ARG A 139 4.83 -6.13 1.60
CA ARG A 139 5.14 -7.28 2.47
C ARG A 139 3.87 -8.05 2.84
N GLU A 140 2.79 -7.34 3.18
CA GLU A 140 1.51 -7.97 3.53
C GLU A 140 0.92 -8.74 2.35
N ALA A 141 0.97 -8.18 1.13
CA ALA A 141 0.52 -8.88 -0.08
C ALA A 141 1.30 -10.17 -0.35
N LEU A 142 2.62 -10.17 -0.08
CA LEU A 142 3.47 -11.36 -0.19
C LEU A 142 3.22 -12.40 0.92
N ALA A 143 2.80 -11.96 2.11
CA ALA A 143 2.51 -12.83 3.24
C ALA A 143 1.09 -13.43 3.21
N ALA A 144 0.12 -12.74 2.59
CA ALA A 144 -1.28 -13.17 2.55
C ALA A 144 -1.46 -14.47 1.73
N PRO A 145 -2.14 -15.52 2.23
CA PRO A 145 -2.26 -16.79 1.52
C PRO A 145 -2.86 -16.62 0.12
N VAL A 146 -2.33 -17.35 -0.86
CA VAL A 146 -2.81 -17.34 -2.26
C VAL A 146 -4.29 -17.74 -2.27
N GLY A 147 -5.17 -16.79 -2.63
CA GLY A 147 -6.63 -16.97 -2.64
C GLY A 147 -7.40 -16.15 -1.60
N ALA A 148 -6.74 -15.40 -0.71
CA ALA A 148 -7.42 -14.42 0.14
C ALA A 148 -7.81 -13.18 -0.70
N ALA A 149 -9.09 -12.81 -0.67
CA ALA A 149 -9.58 -11.57 -1.28
C ALA A 149 -8.84 -10.35 -0.71
N PRO A 150 -8.55 -9.31 -1.50
CA PRO A 150 -7.82 -8.14 -1.03
C PRO A 150 -8.61 -7.42 0.07
N ALA A 151 -8.09 -7.45 1.31
CA ALA A 151 -8.59 -6.63 2.40
C ALA A 151 -8.23 -5.17 2.11
N GLY A 152 -9.22 -4.39 1.66
CA GLY A 152 -9.08 -2.95 1.44
C GLY A 152 -9.58 -2.40 0.10
N ALA A 153 -10.07 -3.25 -0.82
CA ALA A 153 -10.77 -2.73 -1.99
C ALA A 153 -12.17 -2.24 -1.60
N VAL A 154 -12.39 -0.93 -1.67
CA VAL A 154 -13.76 -0.38 -1.77
C VAL A 154 -14.46 -1.01 -2.97
N PRO A 155 -15.73 -1.45 -2.87
CA PRO A 155 -16.38 -2.19 -3.93
C PRO A 155 -16.59 -1.28 -5.14
N ALA A 156 -16.06 -1.70 -6.30
CA ALA A 156 -16.39 -1.11 -7.57
C ALA A 156 -17.89 -1.33 -7.85
N ALA A 157 -18.59 -0.24 -8.18
CA ALA A 157 -19.96 -0.31 -8.67
C ALA A 157 -20.04 -1.23 -9.90
N THR A 158 -20.94 -2.21 -9.85
CA THR A 158 -21.17 -3.20 -10.89
C THR A 158 -21.60 -2.53 -12.19
N VAL A 159 -20.82 -2.73 -13.25
CA VAL A 159 -21.30 -2.62 -14.63
C VAL A 159 -20.91 -3.91 -15.34
N SER A 160 -21.89 -4.74 -15.67
CA SER A 160 -21.70 -5.99 -16.40
C SER A 160 -21.32 -5.72 -17.85
N LEU A 161 -20.12 -6.16 -18.27
CA LEU A 161 -19.82 -6.43 -19.68
C LEU A 161 -19.02 -7.74 -19.79
N THR A 162 -19.49 -8.59 -20.69
CA THR A 162 -19.07 -9.97 -20.97
C THR A 162 -17.65 -10.07 -21.52
N ALA A 163 -16.93 -11.10 -21.08
CA ALA A 163 -15.52 -11.34 -21.34
C ALA A 163 -15.18 -11.79 -22.77
N SER A 164 -13.95 -11.45 -23.19
CA SER A 164 -13.05 -12.40 -23.85
C SER A 164 -11.60 -11.98 -23.67
N SER A 165 -10.81 -12.89 -23.11
CA SER A 165 -9.35 -12.83 -22.94
C SER A 165 -8.66 -13.15 -24.28
N PRO A 166 -7.39 -12.74 -24.49
CA PRO A 166 -6.31 -13.66 -24.12
C PRO A 166 -5.06 -13.00 -23.49
N ALA A 167 -4.21 -13.90 -23.01
CA ALA A 167 -3.00 -13.78 -22.20
C ALA A 167 -1.79 -13.13 -22.93
N PRO A 168 -0.62 -12.95 -22.26
CA PRO A 168 0.27 -11.80 -22.45
C PRO A 168 1.37 -12.03 -23.48
N ASP A 169 1.89 -10.93 -24.04
CA ASP A 169 3.27 -10.91 -24.50
C ASP A 169 3.92 -9.51 -24.51
N SER A 170 5.19 -9.53 -24.08
CA SER A 170 6.33 -8.69 -24.47
C SER A 170 6.33 -7.16 -24.26
N ALA A 171 7.44 -6.72 -23.67
CA ALA A 171 7.81 -5.36 -23.34
C ALA A 171 8.10 -4.47 -24.57
N ALA A 172 7.70 -3.19 -24.48
CA ALA A 172 8.24 -2.11 -25.33
C ALA A 172 8.42 -0.81 -24.52
N SER A 173 9.64 -0.29 -24.60
CA SER A 173 10.28 0.70 -23.74
C SER A 173 9.88 2.17 -23.99
N ALA A 174 9.97 2.98 -22.93
CA ALA A 174 10.24 4.43 -23.03
C ALA A 174 11.75 4.65 -23.32
N PRO A 175 12.19 5.82 -23.86
CA PRO A 175 13.53 5.95 -24.46
C PRO A 175 14.66 6.16 -23.44
N THR A 176 15.85 5.56 -23.70
CA THR A 176 17.07 5.66 -22.86
C THR A 176 18.33 5.87 -23.72
N ALA A 177 19.31 6.65 -23.23
CA ALA A 177 20.67 6.86 -23.79
C ALA A 177 21.73 5.91 -23.12
N PRO A 178 22.95 5.72 -23.68
CA PRO A 178 23.58 4.39 -23.79
C PRO A 178 24.62 3.98 -22.73
N ALA A 179 24.98 2.68 -22.74
CA ALA A 179 25.99 2.00 -21.92
C ALA A 179 27.04 1.25 -22.76
N PRO A 180 28.15 0.77 -22.16
CA PRO A 180 28.82 -0.49 -22.57
C PRO A 180 29.13 -1.38 -21.32
N ALA A 181 29.47 -2.68 -21.34
CA ALA A 181 29.48 -3.79 -22.30
C ALA A 181 29.55 -5.13 -21.49
N ARG A 182 29.23 -6.24 -22.17
CA ARG A 182 29.04 -7.65 -21.73
C ARG A 182 30.26 -8.38 -21.14
N LEU A 183 29.99 -9.43 -20.34
CA LEU A 183 30.63 -10.76 -20.48
C LEU A 183 29.77 -11.91 -19.91
N LYS A 184 29.99 -13.12 -20.45
CA LYS A 184 29.17 -14.35 -20.41
C LYS A 184 29.61 -15.30 -19.28
N GLY A 185 28.74 -16.20 -18.84
CA GLY A 185 29.12 -17.40 -18.07
C GLY A 185 27.93 -18.23 -17.56
N THR A 186 28.06 -19.55 -17.54
CA THR A 186 27.02 -20.58 -17.63
C THR A 186 26.77 -21.39 -16.34
N ALA A 187 25.66 -22.15 -16.36
CA ALA A 187 25.44 -23.50 -15.80
C ALA A 187 24.66 -23.67 -14.47
N ALA A 188 23.86 -24.74 -14.47
CA ALA A 188 22.76 -25.11 -13.59
C ALA A 188 23.17 -25.96 -12.38
N LEU A 189 22.29 -26.13 -11.39
CA LEU A 189 21.85 -27.43 -10.87
C LEU A 189 20.71 -27.28 -9.83
N ALA A 190 19.75 -28.22 -9.89
CA ALA A 190 18.60 -28.36 -9.01
C ALA A 190 18.94 -29.23 -7.77
N ALA A 191 18.28 -28.96 -6.63
CA ALA A 191 18.02 -29.95 -5.58
C ALA A 191 16.84 -29.49 -4.71
N GLY A 192 15.85 -30.38 -4.52
CA GLY A 192 14.63 -30.11 -3.77
C GLY A 192 14.78 -30.32 -2.27
N PHE A 193 13.91 -29.66 -1.52
CA PHE A 193 13.50 -30.05 -0.18
C PHE A 193 11.99 -29.86 -0.07
N ALA A 194 11.26 -30.96 0.06
CA ALA A 194 9.86 -30.95 0.46
C ALA A 194 9.81 -30.74 1.97
N THR A 195 9.17 -29.67 2.43
CA THR A 195 8.82 -29.47 3.84
C THR A 195 7.31 -29.25 3.94
N ALA A 196 6.62 -30.21 4.56
CA ALA A 196 5.18 -30.14 4.81
C ALA A 196 4.83 -28.92 5.68
N PRO A 197 3.65 -28.29 5.50
CA PRO A 197 3.21 -27.17 6.30
C PRO A 197 2.99 -27.61 7.75
N ARG A 198 3.75 -27.07 8.69
CA ARG A 198 3.45 -27.17 10.12
C ARG A 198 2.45 -26.07 10.47
N THR A 199 1.18 -26.43 10.64
CA THR A 199 0.20 -25.56 11.29
C THR A 199 0.44 -25.60 12.78
N THR A 200 1.02 -24.54 13.35
CA THR A 200 1.13 -24.42 14.81
C THR A 200 -0.22 -23.90 15.34
N GLN A 201 -0.97 -24.75 16.03
CA GLN A 201 -2.10 -24.27 16.82
C GLN A 201 -1.54 -23.47 17.99
N VAL A 202 -1.89 -22.18 18.06
CA VAL A 202 -1.56 -21.35 19.22
C VAL A 202 -2.60 -21.67 20.29
N PRO A 203 -2.22 -22.25 21.44
CA PRO A 203 -3.17 -22.49 22.51
C PRO A 203 -3.69 -21.15 23.03
N VAL A 204 -5.02 -20.99 23.03
CA VAL A 204 -5.67 -19.84 23.64
C VAL A 204 -5.78 -20.10 25.13
N ASP A 205 -4.96 -19.42 25.91
CA ASP A 205 -5.09 -19.47 27.37
C ASP A 205 -6.27 -18.61 27.82
N LEU A 206 -7.37 -19.29 28.17
CA LEU A 206 -8.61 -18.66 28.61
C LEU A 206 -8.46 -17.95 29.98
N ALA A 207 -7.39 -18.23 30.74
CA ALA A 207 -7.10 -17.57 32.01
C ALA A 207 -6.62 -16.11 31.85
N LEU A 208 -6.21 -15.70 30.64
CA LEU A 208 -5.82 -14.32 30.33
C LEU A 208 -7.00 -13.34 30.30
N GLY A 209 -8.22 -13.83 30.09
CA GLY A 209 -9.42 -12.98 29.94
C GLY A 209 -9.65 -12.03 31.13
N PRO A 210 -9.69 -12.52 32.38
CA PRO A 210 -9.84 -11.69 33.57
C PRO A 210 -8.68 -10.70 33.82
N GLU A 211 -7.47 -11.00 33.36
CA GLU A 211 -6.31 -10.11 33.49
C GLU A 211 -6.37 -8.97 32.46
N ILE A 212 -6.68 -9.30 31.21
CA ILE A 212 -6.92 -8.33 30.14
C ILE A 212 -8.06 -7.39 30.51
N ALA A 213 -9.16 -7.90 31.06
CA ALA A 213 -10.29 -7.07 31.49
C ALA A 213 -9.91 -6.10 32.61
N ARG A 214 -9.11 -6.54 33.59
CA ARG A 214 -8.61 -5.67 34.67
C ARG A 214 -7.65 -4.60 34.15
N ALA A 215 -6.71 -4.98 33.29
CA ALA A 215 -5.74 -4.05 32.71
C ALA A 215 -6.41 -3.02 31.80
N ALA A 216 -7.39 -3.44 30.99
CA ALA A 216 -8.21 -2.56 30.17
C ALA A 216 -8.96 -1.53 31.03
N LYS A 217 -9.61 -1.98 32.11
CA LYS A 217 -10.31 -1.09 33.05
C LYS A 217 -9.36 -0.08 33.71
N ALA A 218 -8.17 -0.52 34.14
CA ALA A 218 -7.16 0.37 34.73
C ALA A 218 -6.65 1.42 33.73
N ALA A 219 -6.59 1.07 32.45
CA ALA A 219 -6.22 1.97 31.35
C ALA A 219 -7.38 2.85 30.83
N GLY A 220 -8.59 2.70 31.38
CA GLY A 220 -9.79 3.39 30.87
C GLY A 220 -10.24 2.93 29.48
N LEU A 221 -9.85 1.73 29.07
CA LEU A 221 -10.14 1.13 27.76
C LEU A 221 -11.11 -0.05 27.86
N THR A 222 -11.74 -0.39 26.74
CA THR A 222 -12.44 -1.68 26.60
C THR A 222 -11.42 -2.81 26.40
N ALA A 223 -11.76 -4.04 26.78
CA ALA A 223 -10.86 -5.18 26.61
C ALA A 223 -10.37 -5.38 25.16
N PRO A 224 -11.22 -5.26 24.11
CA PRO A 224 -10.76 -5.31 22.73
C PRO A 224 -9.78 -4.18 22.37
N ALA A 225 -10.07 -2.93 22.78
CA ALA A 225 -9.19 -1.79 22.49
C ALA A 225 -7.84 -1.90 23.21
N TYR A 226 -7.81 -2.45 24.42
CA TYR A 226 -6.59 -2.72 25.17
C TYR A 226 -5.73 -3.79 24.49
N VAL A 227 -6.34 -4.90 24.04
CA VAL A 227 -5.63 -5.96 23.31
C VAL A 227 -5.07 -5.44 21.98
N GLU A 228 -5.86 -4.65 21.26
CA GLU A 228 -5.42 -4.05 20.00
C GLU A 228 -4.24 -3.08 20.21
N ALA A 229 -4.31 -2.23 21.25
CA ALA A 229 -3.21 -1.35 21.62
C ALA A 229 -1.95 -2.14 22.02
N ALA A 230 -2.11 -3.21 22.81
CA ALA A 230 -1.00 -4.07 23.22
C ALA A 230 -0.34 -4.78 22.03
N ILE A 231 -1.13 -5.29 21.08
CA ILE A 231 -0.62 -5.89 19.84
C ILE A 231 0.14 -4.86 19.02
N ARG A 232 -0.39 -3.63 18.87
CA ARG A 232 0.29 -2.54 18.15
C ARG A 232 1.64 -2.21 18.78
N VAL A 233 1.71 -2.12 20.12
CA VAL A 233 2.97 -1.88 20.85
C VAL A 233 3.95 -3.04 20.64
N ALA A 234 3.49 -4.28 20.74
CA ALA A 234 4.34 -5.47 20.54
C ALA A 234 4.92 -5.53 19.12
N LEU A 235 4.10 -5.21 18.11
CA LEU A 235 4.53 -5.17 16.71
C LEU A 235 5.46 -3.99 16.42
N HIS A 236 5.33 -2.88 17.14
CA HIS A 236 6.19 -1.70 16.97
C HIS A 236 7.58 -1.88 17.60
N LEU A 237 7.65 -2.54 18.77
CA LEU A 237 8.91 -2.82 19.45
C LEU A 237 9.76 -3.84 18.66
N GLY A 238 9.14 -4.74 17.90
CA GLY A 238 9.85 -5.85 17.27
C GLY A 238 10.28 -6.91 18.32
N PRO A 239 10.75 -8.09 17.87
CA PRO A 239 10.86 -9.27 18.72
C PRO A 239 11.87 -9.11 19.88
N GLU A 240 12.98 -8.41 19.67
CA GLU A 240 14.00 -8.22 20.71
C GLU A 240 13.59 -7.23 21.79
N ASP A 241 13.04 -6.06 21.40
CA ASP A 241 12.57 -5.08 22.37
C ASP A 241 11.30 -5.53 23.08
N PHE A 242 10.44 -6.30 22.40
CA PHE A 242 9.31 -6.96 23.06
C PHE A 242 9.79 -7.96 24.11
N ALA A 243 10.81 -8.77 23.82
CA ALA A 243 11.40 -9.70 24.78
C ALA A 243 12.04 -8.96 25.98
N ARG A 244 12.73 -7.83 25.73
CA ARG A 244 13.28 -6.95 26.79
C ARG A 244 12.18 -6.36 27.66
N ALA A 245 11.13 -5.79 27.06
CA ALA A 245 10.01 -5.19 27.77
C ALA A 245 9.22 -6.23 28.60
N HIS A 246 9.00 -7.41 28.02
CA HIS A 246 8.34 -8.52 28.70
C HIS A 246 9.19 -9.08 29.86
N ALA A 247 10.52 -9.17 29.72
CA ALA A 247 11.43 -9.56 30.80
C ALA A 247 11.44 -8.53 31.95
N ALA A 248 11.44 -7.24 31.63
CA ALA A 248 11.37 -6.17 32.62
C ALA A 248 10.04 -6.18 33.40
N ALA A 249 8.92 -6.47 32.71
CA ALA A 249 7.60 -6.61 33.33
C ALA A 249 7.47 -7.87 34.23
N LYS A 250 8.28 -8.90 33.98
CA LYS A 250 8.33 -10.14 34.76
C LYS A 250 9.31 -10.11 35.94
N GLY A 251 9.94 -8.97 36.25
CA GLY A 251 10.98 -8.88 37.28
C GLY A 251 10.55 -9.42 38.65
N THR A 252 10.91 -10.67 38.95
CA THR A 252 11.18 -11.11 40.31
C THR A 252 12.43 -10.36 40.79
N PRO A 253 12.46 -9.80 42.00
CA PRO A 253 13.69 -9.29 42.58
C PRO A 253 14.66 -10.47 42.72
N SER A 254 15.85 -10.37 42.13
CA SER A 254 16.96 -11.31 42.43
C SER A 254 17.65 -10.85 43.73
N PRO A 255 18.18 -11.80 44.53
CA PRO A 255 18.36 -11.70 45.98
C PRO A 255 19.41 -10.69 46.45
#